data_AF-A0A5K1BEN9-F1
#
_entry.id   AF-A0A5K1BEN9-F1
#
_cell.length_a   1.000
_cell.length_b   1.000
_cell.length_c   1.000
_cell.angle_alpha   90.00
_cell.angle_beta   90.00
_cell.angle_gamma   90.00
#
_symmetry.space_group_name_H-M   'P 1'
#
loop_
_entity.id
_entity.type
_entity.pdbx_description
1 polymer ?
#
loop_
_entity_poly.entity_id
_entity_poly.type
_entity_poly.pdbx_seq_one_letter_code
_entity_poly.pdbx_strand_id
1 'polypeptide(L)'
;GLSIMTIQAHFKQFHPPPHQRPSAAQAAMLYSGLYIMALGIGGVKAALPAHGGDQFPDRNKRLSNFFNWFFFSLCSGGLVAVTLIVWIQENKGWQWGFGVATGAIFLLLVVVSLGLPYYRHKIPSGSPFSRITK
;
A
#
# COMPACT_ATOMS: atom_id res chain seq x y z
N GLY A 1 0.66 4.50 -9.25
CA GLY A 1 -0.71 4.57 -8.73
C GLY A 1 -0.95 5.89 -8.02
N LEU A 2 -0.55 6.00 -6.76
CA LEU A 2 -0.78 7.22 -5.94
C LEU A 2 -0.15 8.50 -6.51
N SER A 3 1.05 8.44 -7.10
CA SER A 3 1.65 9.61 -7.76
C SER A 3 0.81 10.11 -8.94
N ILE A 4 0.25 9.19 -9.74
CA ILE A 4 -0.65 9.53 -10.86
C ILE A 4 -1.93 10.19 -10.31
N MET A 5 -2.51 9.63 -9.24
CA MET A 5 -3.70 10.20 -8.59
C MET A 5 -3.43 11.57 -7.96
N THR A 6 -2.25 11.76 -7.38
CA THR A 6 -1.83 13.05 -6.79
C THR A 6 -1.68 14.11 -7.88
N ILE A 7 -1.02 13.77 -8.99
CA ILE A 7 -0.86 14.67 -10.15
C ILE A 7 -2.23 15.01 -10.74
N GLN A 8 -3.09 14.01 -10.97
CA GLN A 8 -4.43 14.23 -11.49
C GLN A 8 -5.26 15.13 -10.57
N ALA A 9 -5.17 14.94 -9.25
CA ALA A 9 -5.89 15.75 -8.26
C ALA A 9 -5.33 17.18 -8.10
N HIS A 10 -4.06 17.41 -8.45
CA HIS A 10 -3.41 18.71 -8.31
C HIS A 10 -3.74 19.66 -9.47
N PHE A 11 -3.73 19.15 -10.71
CA PHE A 11 -3.95 19.99 -11.89
C PHE A 11 -5.42 19.99 -12.32
N LYS A 12 -6.06 21.17 -12.23
CA LYS A 12 -7.46 21.38 -12.67
C LYS A 12 -7.72 21.01 -14.14
N GLN A 13 -6.69 20.99 -14.98
CA GLN A 13 -6.78 20.57 -16.38
C GLN A 13 -7.19 19.09 -16.54
N PHE A 14 -6.87 18.24 -15.56
CA PHE A 14 -7.26 16.83 -15.58
C PHE A 14 -8.60 16.56 -14.89
N HIS A 15 -9.29 17.60 -14.45
CA HIS A 15 -10.65 17.50 -13.92
C HIS A 15 -11.67 17.77 -15.03
N PRO A 16 -12.80 17.03 -15.05
CA PRO A 16 -13.92 17.42 -15.89
C PRO A 16 -14.43 18.81 -15.49
N PRO A 17 -14.87 19.63 -16.46
CA PRO A 17 -15.60 20.87 -16.17
C PRO A 17 -16.85 20.59 -15.33
N PRO A 18 -17.33 21.57 -14.53
CA PRO A 18 -18.56 21.41 -13.77
C PRO A 18 -19.71 20.93 -14.68
N HIS A 19 -20.46 19.93 -14.22
CA HIS A 19 -21.61 19.36 -14.92
C HIS A 19 -21.32 18.66 -16.27
N GLN A 20 -20.06 18.37 -16.59
CA GLN A 20 -19.68 17.59 -17.77
C GLN A 20 -19.06 16.24 -17.39
N ARG A 21 -19.23 15.25 -18.27
CA ARG A 21 -18.58 13.94 -18.10
C ARG A 21 -17.07 14.06 -18.35
N PRO A 22 -16.25 13.26 -17.66
CA PRO A 22 -14.83 13.20 -17.94
C PRO A 22 -14.57 12.76 -19.39
N SER A 23 -13.58 13.38 -20.01
CA SER A 23 -13.09 12.90 -21.30
C SER A 23 -12.51 11.50 -21.17
N ALA A 24 -12.42 10.77 -22.30
CA ALA A 24 -11.81 9.44 -22.32
C ALA A 24 -10.39 9.43 -21.72
N ALA A 25 -9.61 10.49 -21.97
CA ALA A 25 -8.26 10.63 -21.42
C ALA A 25 -8.25 10.82 -19.90
N GLN A 26 -9.15 11.65 -19.35
CA GLN A 26 -9.28 11.86 -17.90
C GLN A 26 -9.73 10.58 -17.18
N ALA A 27 -10.66 9.83 -17.79
CA ALA A 27 -11.12 8.55 -17.29
C ALA A 27 -10.02 7.48 -17.36
N ALA A 28 -9.28 7.39 -18.47
CA ALA A 28 -8.17 6.45 -18.63
C ALA A 28 -7.05 6.71 -17.61
N MET A 29 -6.72 7.98 -17.36
CA MET A 29 -5.74 8.36 -16.32
C MET A 29 -6.22 7.94 -14.92
N LEU A 30 -7.51 8.14 -14.62
CA LEU A 30 -8.11 7.72 -13.35
C LEU A 30 -8.02 6.19 -13.18
N TYR A 31 -8.54 5.44 -14.15
CA TYR A 31 -8.59 3.98 -14.07
C TYR A 31 -7.20 3.35 -14.03
N SER A 32 -6.26 3.83 -14.84
CA SER A 32 -4.88 3.34 -14.78
C SER A 32 -4.24 3.58 -13.41
N GLY A 33 -4.44 4.76 -12.82
CA GLY A 33 -3.98 5.07 -11.47
C GLY A 33 -4.57 4.14 -10.41
N LEU A 34 -5.88 3.87 -10.49
CA LEU A 34 -6.59 2.95 -9.59
C LEU A 34 -6.11 1.50 -9.76
N TYR A 35 -5.99 0.99 -10.98
CA TYR A 35 -5.52 -0.38 -11.22
C TYR A 35 -4.08 -0.60 -10.74
N ILE A 36 -3.19 0.36 -10.99
CA ILE A 36 -1.80 0.28 -10.49
C ILE A 36 -1.78 0.30 -8.95
N MET A 37 -2.64 1.10 -8.33
CA MET A 37 -2.76 1.14 -6.86
C MET A 37 -3.30 -0.18 -6.31
N ALA A 38 -4.35 -0.73 -6.91
CA ALA A 38 -4.93 -2.02 -6.52
C ALA A 38 -3.91 -3.15 -6.62
N LEU A 39 -3.15 -3.20 -7.72
CA LEU A 39 -2.07 -4.18 -7.92
C LEU A 39 -0.98 -4.05 -6.84
N GLY A 40 -0.54 -2.83 -6.54
CA GLY A 40 0.46 -2.58 -5.50
C GLY A 40 -0.03 -2.99 -4.10
N ILE A 41 -1.24 -2.61 -3.73
CA ILE A 41 -1.85 -2.97 -2.44
C ILE A 41 -2.02 -4.49 -2.32
N GLY A 42 -2.49 -5.14 -3.38
CA GLY A 42 -2.66 -6.59 -3.42
C GLY A 42 -1.35 -7.34 -3.19
N GLY A 43 -0.29 -6.93 -3.90
CA GLY A 43 1.05 -7.52 -3.73
C GLY A 43 1.60 -7.37 -2.31
N VAL A 44 1.53 -6.15 -1.74
CA VAL A 44 2.00 -5.90 -0.37
C VAL A 44 1.20 -6.71 0.64
N LYS A 45 -0.13 -6.71 0.56
CA LYS A 45 -0.99 -7.44 1.50
C LYS A 45 -0.75 -8.95 1.46
N ALA A 46 -0.51 -9.52 0.28
CA ALA A 46 -0.26 -10.95 0.12
C ALA A 46 1.11 -11.37 0.69
N ALA A 47 2.14 -10.55 0.48
CA ALA A 47 3.52 -10.91 0.82
C ALA A 47 3.92 -10.53 2.26
N LEU A 48 3.43 -9.40 2.78
CA LEU A 48 3.96 -8.79 4.00
C LEU A 48 3.79 -9.68 5.27
N PRO A 49 2.62 -10.29 5.55
CA PRO A 49 2.46 -11.13 6.74
C PRO A 49 3.35 -12.37 6.68
N ALA A 50 3.48 -12.98 5.50
CA ALA A 50 4.33 -14.14 5.28
C ALA A 50 5.81 -13.77 5.48
N HIS A 51 6.25 -12.65 4.91
CA HIS A 51 7.62 -12.16 5.08
C HIS A 51 7.96 -11.86 6.55
N GLY A 52 7.06 -11.20 7.28
CA GLY A 52 7.24 -10.91 8.71
C GLY A 52 7.27 -12.16 9.58
N GLY A 53 6.39 -13.13 9.30
CA GLY A 53 6.40 -14.42 10.01
C GLY A 53 7.67 -15.23 9.75
N ASP A 54 8.22 -15.16 8.54
CA ASP A 54 9.47 -15.83 8.17
C ASP A 54 10.70 -15.34 8.92
N GLN A 55 10.62 -14.18 9.58
CA GLN A 55 11.69 -13.67 10.45
C GLN A 55 11.83 -14.45 11.77
N PHE A 56 10.80 -15.22 12.18
CA PHE A 56 10.78 -15.95 13.46
C PHE A 56 10.75 -17.47 13.21
N PRO A 57 11.92 -18.13 13.05
CA PRO A 57 12.00 -19.55 12.69
C PRO A 57 11.38 -20.48 13.74
N ASP A 58 11.52 -20.14 15.02
CA ASP A 58 11.20 -21.04 16.14
C ASP A 58 9.70 -21.05 16.53
N ARG A 59 8.83 -20.40 15.73
CA ARG A 59 7.35 -20.30 15.92
C ARG A 59 6.93 -20.16 17.40
N ASN A 60 7.68 -19.37 18.14
CA ASN A 60 7.58 -19.21 19.58
C ASN A 60 6.67 -18.01 19.94
N LYS A 61 6.53 -17.72 21.24
CA LYS A 61 5.73 -16.58 21.74
C LYS A 61 6.04 -15.24 21.05
N ARG A 62 7.26 -15.06 20.53
CA ARG A 62 7.67 -13.86 19.79
C ARG A 62 6.92 -13.71 18.46
N LEU A 63 6.64 -14.81 17.76
CA LEU A 63 5.84 -14.80 16.53
C LEU A 63 4.38 -14.40 16.81
N SER A 64 3.79 -14.93 17.88
CA SER A 64 2.43 -14.53 18.30
C SER A 64 2.37 -13.04 18.69
N ASN A 65 3.36 -12.55 19.44
CA ASN A 65 3.46 -11.13 19.79
C ASN A 65 3.65 -10.24 18.55
N PHE A 66 4.44 -10.68 17.57
CA PHE A 66 4.57 -9.99 16.29
C PHE A 66 3.21 -9.85 15.60
N PHE A 67 2.45 -10.93 15.45
CA PHE A 67 1.14 -10.85 14.80
C PHE A 67 0.13 -10.04 15.60
N ASN A 68 0.15 -10.08 16.93
CA ASN A 68 -0.69 -9.23 17.77
C ASN A 68 -0.41 -7.74 17.50
N TRP A 69 0.85 -7.33 17.52
CA TRP A 69 1.25 -5.95 17.21
C TRP A 69 1.00 -5.56 15.76
N PHE A 70 1.19 -6.50 14.83
CA PHE A 70 0.90 -6.30 13.40
C PHE A 70 -0.58 -5.99 13.17
N PHE A 71 -1.49 -6.82 13.70
CA PHE A 71 -2.93 -6.61 13.54
C PHE A 71 -3.43 -5.39 14.32
N PHE A 72 -2.90 -5.15 15.53
CA PHE A 72 -3.20 -3.93 16.27
C PHE A 72 -2.84 -2.68 15.45
N SER A 73 -1.62 -2.63 14.91
CA SER A 73 -1.16 -1.52 14.07
C SER A 73 -1.99 -1.36 12.80
N LEU A 74 -2.42 -2.47 12.18
CA LEU A 74 -3.28 -2.45 11.00
C LEU A 74 -4.65 -1.84 11.31
N CYS A 75 -5.27 -2.24 12.43
CA CYS A 75 -6.55 -1.69 12.87
C CYS A 75 -6.43 -0.21 13.24
N SER A 76 -5.42 0.16 14.03
CA SER A 76 -5.17 1.57 14.39
C SER A 76 -4.89 2.44 13.18
N GLY A 77 -4.08 1.96 12.23
CA GLY A 77 -3.83 2.66 10.96
C GLY A 77 -5.11 2.79 10.11
N GLY A 78 -5.95 1.76 10.09
CA GLY A 78 -7.27 1.80 9.46
C GLY A 78 -8.18 2.87 10.06
N LEU A 79 -8.24 2.96 11.39
CA LEU A 79 -8.99 3.99 12.10
C LEU A 79 -8.49 5.40 11.75
N VAL A 80 -7.17 5.60 11.75
CA VAL A 80 -6.55 6.88 11.35
C VAL A 80 -6.88 7.22 9.88
N ALA A 81 -6.88 6.23 8.99
CA ALA A 81 -7.21 6.44 7.59
C ALA A 81 -8.66 6.89 7.40
N VAL A 82 -9.64 6.22 8.01
CA VAL A 82 -11.06 6.56 7.84
C VAL A 82 -11.48 7.83 8.58
N THR A 83 -10.68 8.31 9.53
CA THR A 83 -10.96 9.54 10.29
C THR A 83 -10.14 10.72 9.78
N LEU A 84 -8.83 10.72 10.04
CA LEU A 84 -7.94 11.84 9.76
C LEU A 84 -7.70 12.03 8.26
N ILE A 85 -7.45 10.95 7.51
CA ILE A 85 -7.15 11.08 6.07
C ILE A 85 -8.41 11.49 5.29
N VAL A 86 -9.57 10.91 5.62
CA VAL A 86 -10.86 11.34 5.05
C VAL A 86 -11.13 12.80 5.38
N TRP A 87 -10.90 13.22 6.63
CA TRP A 87 -11.04 14.64 6.99
C TRP A 87 -10.13 15.56 6.17
N ILE A 88 -8.86 15.17 5.93
CA ILE A 88 -7.94 15.93 5.07
C ILE A 88 -8.47 16.00 3.63
N GLN A 89 -8.95 14.88 3.08
CA GLN A 89 -9.46 14.82 1.71
C GLN A 89 -10.66 15.74 1.51
N GLU A 90 -11.61 15.75 2.45
CA GLU A 90 -12.83 16.56 2.38
C GLU A 90 -12.55 18.05 2.66
N ASN A 91 -11.66 18.39 3.59
CA ASN A 91 -11.46 19.79 4.02
C ASN A 91 -10.30 20.51 3.33
N LYS A 92 -9.24 19.78 2.95
CA LYS A 92 -8.04 20.34 2.30
C LYS A 92 -7.93 19.93 0.83
N GLY A 93 -8.64 18.88 0.42
CA GLY A 93 -8.67 18.37 -0.94
C GLY A 93 -7.86 17.09 -1.12
N TRP A 94 -8.23 16.34 -2.17
CA TRP A 94 -7.69 15.02 -2.50
C TRP A 94 -6.17 14.98 -2.72
N GLN A 95 -5.60 16.06 -3.25
CA GLN A 95 -4.14 16.19 -3.44
C GLN A 95 -3.35 15.99 -2.13
N TRP A 96 -3.86 16.53 -1.01
CA TRP A 96 -3.19 16.39 0.30
C TRP A 96 -3.36 14.99 0.85
N GLY A 97 -4.53 14.38 0.69
CA GLY A 97 -4.77 12.99 1.09
C GLY A 97 -3.83 12.02 0.36
N PHE A 98 -3.73 12.15 -0.97
CA PHE A 98 -2.81 11.32 -1.76
C PHE A 98 -1.34 11.65 -1.51
N GLY A 99 -1.01 12.92 -1.24
CA GLY A 99 0.34 13.34 -0.86
C GLY A 99 0.81 12.70 0.44
N VAL A 100 -0.03 12.71 1.49
CA VAL A 100 0.28 12.04 2.77
C VAL A 100 0.46 10.54 2.58
N ALA A 101 -0.43 9.88 1.81
CA ALA A 101 -0.31 8.46 1.51
C ALA A 101 1.00 8.13 0.74
N THR A 102 1.38 8.99 -0.21
CA THR A 102 2.63 8.85 -0.97
C THR A 102 3.84 8.99 -0.05
N GLY A 103 3.84 9.98 0.86
CA GLY A 103 4.90 10.17 1.85
C GLY A 103 5.02 8.98 2.81
N ALA A 104 3.90 8.40 3.24
CA ALA A 104 3.90 7.20 4.09
C ALA A 104 4.52 5.98 3.38
N ILE A 105 4.22 5.77 2.09
CA ILE A 105 4.84 4.70 1.30
C ILE A 105 6.33 4.97 1.09
N PHE A 106 6.73 6.23 0.84
CA PHE A 106 8.13 6.57 0.72
C PHE A 106 8.90 6.28 2.03
N LEU A 107 8.34 6.67 3.18
CA LEU A 107 8.93 6.36 4.48
C LEU A 107 9.03 4.84 4.71
N LEU A 108 7.98 4.09 4.37
CA LEU A 108 7.99 2.62 4.42
C LEU A 108 9.13 2.04 3.58
N LEU A 109 9.31 2.52 2.34
CA LEU A 109 10.38 2.06 1.46
C LEU A 109 11.75 2.36 2.07
N VAL A 110 11.96 3.53 2.66
CA VAL A 110 13.22 3.89 3.34
C VAL A 110 13.48 2.95 4.51
N VAL A 111 12.48 2.75 5.39
CA VAL A 111 12.62 1.88 6.57
C VAL A 111 12.91 0.43 6.16
N VAL A 112 12.17 -0.11 5.18
CA VAL A 112 12.40 -1.47 4.66
C VAL A 112 13.78 -1.59 4.03
N SER A 113 14.21 -0.58 3.27
CA SER A 113 15.53 -0.58 2.61
C SER A 113 16.66 -0.57 3.64
N LEU A 114 16.54 0.22 4.71
CA LEU A 114 17.49 0.22 5.82
C LEU A 114 17.45 -1.08 6.63
N GLY A 115 16.31 -1.76 6.65
CA GLY A 115 16.12 -3.05 7.32
C GLY A 115 16.65 -4.26 6.54
N LEU A 116 16.84 -4.15 5.22
CA LEU A 116 17.34 -5.22 4.34
C LEU A 116 18.51 -6.04 4.92
N PRO A 117 19.62 -5.45 5.41
CA PRO A 117 20.75 -6.22 5.93
C PRO A 117 20.42 -7.03 7.19
N TYR A 118 19.34 -6.70 7.91
CA TYR A 118 18.90 -7.40 9.11
C TYR A 118 17.85 -8.47 8.82
N TYR A 119 17.29 -8.51 7.62
CA TYR A 119 16.26 -9.48 7.27
C TYR A 119 16.85 -10.85 7.00
N ARG A 120 16.16 -11.87 7.53
CA ARG A 120 16.43 -13.25 7.18
C ARG A 120 15.79 -13.54 5.83
N HIS A 121 16.64 -13.78 4.83
CA HIS A 121 16.21 -14.26 3.52
C HIS A 121 16.13 -15.78 3.52
N LYS A 122 14.97 -16.34 3.17
CA LYS A 122 14.86 -17.78 2.88
C LYS A 122 15.44 -18.08 1.50
N ILE A 123 16.30 -19.08 1.45
CA ILE A 123 16.80 -19.63 0.18
C ILE A 123 15.60 -20.24 -0.57
N PRO A 124 15.39 -19.94 -1.86
CA PRO A 124 14.29 -20.53 -2.62
C PRO A 124 14.38 -22.06 -2.63
N SER A 125 13.41 -22.73 -1.99
CA SER A 125 13.36 -24.19 -1.92
C SER A 125 12.57 -24.74 -3.12
N GLY A 126 13.17 -24.75 -4.30
CA GLY A 126 12.62 -25.37 -5.51
C GLY A 126 11.37 -24.70 -6.09
N SER A 127 10.80 -25.29 -7.15
CA SER A 127 9.63 -24.77 -7.86
C SER A 127 8.34 -24.92 -7.02
N PRO A 128 7.53 -23.86 -6.83
CA PRO A 128 6.22 -23.94 -6.19
C PRO A 128 5.28 -24.96 -6.85
N PHE A 129 5.37 -25.11 -8.17
CA PHE A 129 4.56 -26.07 -8.94
C PHE A 129 4.93 -27.52 -8.60
N SER A 130 6.21 -27.80 -8.35
CA SER A 130 6.68 -29.13 -7.95
C SER A 130 6.15 -29.59 -6.58
N ARG A 131 5.73 -28.66 -5.71
CA ARG A 131 5.11 -28.98 -4.40
C ARG A 131 3.62 -29.28 -4.49
N ILE A 132 2.95 -28.85 -5.56
CA ILE A 132 1.51 -29.06 -5.78
C ILE A 132 1.27 -30.37 -6.53
N THR A 133 2.22 -30.78 -7.37
CA THR A 133 2.12 -32.01 -8.19
C THR A 133 2.70 -33.26 -7.51
N LYS A 134 3.06 -33.20 -6.22
CA LYS A 134 3.62 -34.32 -5.45
C LYS A 134 2.63 -34.71 -4.37
#